data_AF-A0A7W1G000-F1
#
_entry.id   AF-A0A7W1G000-F1
#
_cell.length_a   1.000
_cell.length_b   1.000
_cell.length_c   1.000
_cell.angle_alpha   90.00
_cell.angle_beta   90.00
_cell.angle_gamma   90.00
#
_symmetry.space_group_name_H-M   'P 1'
#
loop_
_entity.id
_entity.type
_entity.pdbx_description
1 polymer ?
#
loop_
_entity_poly.entity_id
_entity_poly.type
_entity_poly.pdbx_seq_one_letter_code
_entity_poly.pdbx_strand_id
1 'polypeptide(L)'
;MRGRTLDHAFVILDEAQNATEAQMKMFLTRMGSSAKFIITGDVTQVDLPKHQPSGLFQAIKLLSKVDGITFVYLDTTDVIRHKLVRKIVDVYDGKESSKSKVQSEKLKINNQ
;
A
#
# COMPACT_ATOMS: atom_id res chain seq x y z
N MET A 1 -18.65 13.44 -3.23
CA MET A 1 -18.86 12.50 -4.36
C MET A 1 -20.31 12.08 -4.56
N ARG A 2 -21.11 11.98 -3.48
CA ARG A 2 -22.54 11.68 -3.56
C ARG A 2 -23.27 12.54 -4.61
N GLY A 3 -24.10 11.92 -5.44
CA GLY A 3 -24.95 12.61 -6.42
C GLY A 3 -24.23 13.24 -7.60
N ARG A 4 -22.95 12.94 -7.81
CA ARG A 4 -22.17 13.43 -8.96
C ARG A 4 -21.72 12.26 -9.83
N THR A 5 -21.53 12.52 -11.11
CA THR A 5 -20.86 11.62 -12.04
C THR A 5 -19.53 12.28 -12.40
N LEU A 6 -18.44 11.52 -12.32
CA LEU A 6 -17.11 11.95 -12.72
C LEU A 6 -16.88 11.42 -14.13
N ASP A 7 -17.09 12.27 -15.13
CA ASP A 7 -16.85 11.95 -16.54
C ASP A 7 -15.66 12.75 -17.08
N HIS A 8 -15.04 12.25 -18.15
CA HIS A 8 -13.83 12.83 -18.76
C HIS A 8 -12.69 13.12 -17.75
N ALA A 9 -12.50 12.21 -16.78
CA ALA A 9 -11.54 12.39 -15.70
C ALA A 9 -10.69 11.12 -15.47
N PHE A 10 -9.48 11.34 -14.99
CA PHE A 10 -8.67 10.31 -14.34
C PHE A 10 -8.82 10.47 -12.84
N VAL A 11 -9.39 9.47 -12.18
CA VAL A 11 -9.73 9.52 -10.76
C VAL A 11 -8.89 8.49 -10.01
N ILE A 12 -8.22 8.93 -8.95
CA ILE A 12 -7.43 8.06 -8.09
C ILE A 12 -8.05 8.06 -6.70
N LEU A 13 -8.36 6.88 -6.18
CA LEU A 13 -8.68 6.68 -4.76
C LEU A 13 -7.49 6.01 -4.10
N ASP A 14 -6.82 6.77 -3.23
CA ASP A 14 -5.70 6.27 -2.44
C ASP A 14 -6.14 5.81 -1.05
N GLU A 15 -5.34 4.94 -0.45
CA GLU A 15 -5.61 4.31 0.86
C GLU A 15 -6.99 3.64 0.93
N ALA A 16 -7.41 3.01 -0.17
CA ALA A 16 -8.75 2.48 -0.33
C ALA A 16 -9.09 1.34 0.64
N GLN A 17 -8.09 0.73 1.29
CA GLN A 17 -8.31 -0.24 2.35
C GLN A 17 -9.06 0.36 3.53
N ASN A 18 -8.97 1.68 3.72
CA ASN A 18 -9.66 2.44 4.76
C ASN A 18 -11.07 2.92 4.34
N ALA A 19 -11.51 2.59 3.12
CA ALA A 19 -12.88 2.80 2.71
C ALA A 19 -13.77 1.64 3.18
N THR A 20 -14.94 1.99 3.71
CA THR A 20 -16.01 1.05 4.01
C THR A 20 -16.67 0.53 2.73
N GLU A 21 -17.39 -0.59 2.80
CA GLU A 21 -18.19 -1.11 1.67
C GLU A 21 -19.10 -0.03 1.05
N ALA A 22 -19.84 0.69 1.89
CA ALA A 22 -20.76 1.74 1.43
C ALA A 22 -20.02 2.88 0.71
N GLN A 23 -18.84 3.26 1.21
CA GLN A 23 -18.02 4.30 0.57
C GLN A 23 -17.41 3.82 -0.75
N MET A 24 -16.92 2.58 -0.81
CA MET A 24 -16.39 1.97 -2.03
C MET A 24 -17.46 1.89 -3.12
N LYS A 25 -18.65 1.38 -2.77
CA LYS A 25 -19.80 1.34 -3.69
C LYS A 25 -20.23 2.75 -4.13
N MET A 26 -20.28 3.70 -3.18
CA MET A 26 -20.58 5.09 -3.50
C MET A 26 -19.57 5.65 -4.50
N PHE A 27 -18.28 5.38 -4.34
CA PHE A 27 -17.20 5.85 -5.20
C PHE A 27 -17.25 5.23 -6.61
N LEU A 28 -17.28 3.91 -6.71
CA LEU A 28 -17.30 3.18 -7.99
C LEU A 28 -18.49 3.59 -8.86
N THR A 29 -19.66 3.79 -8.25
CA THR A 29 -20.87 4.22 -8.98
C THR A 29 -20.84 5.69 -9.44
N ARG A 30 -19.75 6.42 -9.21
CA ARG A 30 -19.57 7.78 -9.79
C ARG A 30 -18.87 7.74 -11.14
N MET A 31 -18.36 6.59 -11.59
CA MET A 31 -17.62 6.48 -12.84
C MET A 31 -18.49 6.83 -14.05
N GLY A 32 -18.10 7.89 -14.76
CA GLY A 32 -18.65 8.27 -16.05
C GLY A 32 -18.09 7.43 -17.20
N SER A 33 -18.76 7.47 -18.35
CA SER A 33 -18.45 6.61 -19.51
C SER A 33 -17.04 6.79 -20.08
N SER A 34 -16.50 8.01 -20.00
CA SER A 34 -15.18 8.37 -20.52
C SER A 34 -14.14 8.54 -19.43
N ALA A 35 -14.46 8.15 -18.19
CA ALA A 35 -13.54 8.26 -17.07
C ALA A 35 -12.67 7.00 -16.91
N LYS A 36 -11.52 7.18 -16.26
CA LYS A 36 -10.66 6.07 -15.81
C LYS A 36 -10.43 6.19 -14.32
N PHE A 37 -10.66 5.08 -13.61
CA PHE A 37 -10.54 5.02 -12.16
C PHE A 37 -9.38 4.11 -11.81
N ILE A 38 -8.51 4.57 -10.91
CA ILE A 38 -7.42 3.80 -10.31
C ILE A 38 -7.66 3.78 -8.81
N ILE A 39 -7.61 2.60 -8.22
CA ILE A 39 -7.82 2.41 -6.79
C ILE A 39 -6.57 1.77 -6.24
N THR A 40 -5.93 2.43 -5.27
CA THR A 40 -4.72 1.98 -4.61
C THR A 40 -5.00 1.70 -3.14
N GLY A 41 -4.27 0.75 -2.57
CA GLY A 41 -4.35 0.43 -1.14
C GLY A 41 -3.61 -0.84 -0.80
N ASP A 42 -3.31 -0.99 0.49
CA ASP A 42 -2.69 -2.18 1.06
C ASP A 42 -3.69 -2.93 1.94
N VAL A 43 -4.15 -4.09 1.48
CA VAL A 43 -5.14 -4.92 2.21
C VAL A 43 -4.65 -5.41 3.57
N THR A 44 -3.35 -5.32 3.86
CA THR A 44 -2.77 -5.73 5.15
C THR A 44 -2.76 -4.61 6.19
N GLN A 45 -3.00 -3.35 5.79
CA GLN A 45 -2.91 -2.15 6.65
C GLN A 45 -4.26 -1.44 6.76
N VAL A 46 -5.27 -2.15 7.27
CA VAL A 46 -6.65 -1.64 7.42
C VAL A 46 -6.80 -0.91 8.76
N ASP A 47 -7.12 0.38 8.70
CA ASP A 47 -7.35 1.27 9.86
C ASP A 47 -8.84 1.42 10.22
N LEU A 48 -9.68 0.48 9.79
CA LEU A 48 -11.11 0.50 10.11
C LEU A 48 -11.39 -0.05 11.52
N PRO A 49 -12.51 0.35 12.16
CA PRO A 49 -12.96 -0.25 13.41
C PRO A 49 -13.04 -1.79 13.31
N LYS A 50 -12.73 -2.51 14.39
CA LYS A 50 -12.56 -3.99 14.43
C LYS A 50 -13.69 -4.84 13.82
N HIS A 51 -14.88 -4.28 13.64
CA HIS A 51 -16.05 -4.99 13.09
C HIS A 51 -16.52 -4.44 11.74
N GLN A 52 -15.74 -3.55 11.13
CA GLN A 52 -16.07 -2.96 9.87
C GLN A 52 -15.16 -3.53 8.77
N PRO A 53 -15.71 -4.31 7.82
CA PRO A 53 -14.91 -4.87 6.73
C PRO A 53 -14.45 -3.77 5.78
N SER A 54 -13.25 -3.94 5.23
CA SER A 54 -12.71 -3.10 4.17
C SER A 54 -13.50 -3.28 2.87
N GLY A 55 -13.94 -2.16 2.29
CA GLY A 55 -14.58 -2.11 0.99
C GLY A 55 -13.63 -2.52 -0.14
N LEU A 56 -12.32 -2.26 -0.02
CA LEU A 56 -11.33 -2.69 -1.00
C LEU A 56 -11.25 -4.22 -1.10
N PHE A 57 -11.12 -4.90 0.04
CA PHE A 57 -11.03 -6.36 0.08
C PHE A 57 -12.29 -7.02 -0.50
N GLN A 58 -13.47 -6.46 -0.19
CA GLN A 58 -14.72 -6.95 -0.74
C GLN A 58 -14.83 -6.67 -2.25
N ALA A 59 -14.43 -5.49 -2.71
CA ALA A 59 -14.44 -5.12 -4.13
C ALA A 59 -13.57 -6.07 -4.96
N ILE A 60 -12.38 -6.43 -4.47
CA ILE A 60 -11.51 -7.42 -5.13
C ILE A 60 -12.25 -8.74 -5.35
N LYS A 61 -12.94 -9.25 -4.32
CA LYS A 61 -13.69 -10.50 -4.42
C LYS A 61 -14.86 -10.39 -5.40
N LEU A 62 -15.69 -9.36 -5.24
CA LEU A 62 -16.93 -9.17 -6.00
C LEU A 62 -16.69 -8.83 -7.47
N LEU A 63 -15.65 -8.05 -7.77
CA LEU A 63 -15.42 -7.49 -9.09
C LEU A 63 -14.38 -8.28 -9.90
N SER A 64 -13.83 -9.37 -9.35
CA SER A 64 -12.84 -10.24 -10.00
C SER A 64 -13.26 -10.80 -11.37
N LYS A 65 -14.56 -10.86 -11.65
CA LYS A 65 -15.13 -11.39 -12.91
C LYS A 65 -15.82 -10.32 -13.75
N VAL A 66 -15.68 -9.04 -13.40
CA VAL A 66 -16.31 -7.94 -14.12
C VAL A 66 -15.39 -7.48 -15.25
N ASP A 67 -15.89 -7.57 -16.48
CA ASP A 67 -15.16 -7.10 -17.67
C ASP A 67 -14.83 -5.61 -17.55
N GLY A 68 -13.62 -5.24 -17.97
CA GLY A 68 -13.13 -3.87 -17.90
C GLY A 68 -12.50 -3.47 -16.55
N ILE A 69 -12.45 -4.38 -15.57
CA ILE A 69 -11.73 -4.19 -14.31
C ILE A 69 -10.49 -5.09 -14.31
N THR A 70 -9.34 -4.54 -13.91
CA THR A 70 -8.09 -5.29 -13.78
C THR A 70 -7.50 -5.05 -12.40
N PHE A 71 -6.99 -6.11 -11.80
CA PHE A 71 -6.30 -6.07 -10.51
C PHE A 71 -4.80 -6.21 -10.74
N VAL A 72 -4.04 -5.28 -10.20
CA VAL A 72 -2.58 -5.30 -10.21
C VAL A 72 -2.11 -5.47 -8.78
N TYR A 73 -1.38 -6.55 -8.52
CA TYR A 73 -0.80 -6.85 -7.22
C TYR A 73 0.69 -6.53 -7.29
N LEU A 74 1.13 -5.64 -6.41
CA LEU A 74 2.54 -5.33 -6.23
C LEU A 74 3.04 -6.03 -4.97
N ASP A 75 4.31 -6.43 -4.99
CA ASP A 75 4.95 -7.06 -3.84
C ASP A 75 6.20 -6.28 -3.39
N THR A 76 6.91 -6.83 -2.41
CA THR A 76 8.10 -6.17 -1.85
C THR A 76 9.23 -5.94 -2.86
N THR A 77 9.27 -6.70 -3.96
CA THR A 77 10.26 -6.56 -5.03
C THR A 77 10.02 -5.32 -5.89
N ASP A 78 8.77 -4.85 -5.97
CA ASP A 78 8.40 -3.60 -6.64
C ASP A 78 8.77 -2.35 -5.82
N VAL A 79 9.13 -2.51 -4.54
CA VAL A 79 9.41 -1.39 -3.64
C VAL A 79 10.88 -0.94 -3.71
N ILE A 80 11.13 0.07 -4.54
CA ILE A 80 12.42 0.74 -4.60
C ILE A 80 12.54 1.77 -3.46
N ARG A 81 13.12 1.34 -2.33
CA ARG A 81 13.44 2.24 -1.21
C ARG A 81 14.81 2.88 -1.39
N HIS A 82 14.91 4.16 -1.06
CA HIS A 82 16.20 4.86 -0.95
C HIS A 82 17.13 4.12 0.02
N LYS A 83 18.45 4.14 -0.25
CA LYS A 83 19.46 3.42 0.57
C LYS A 83 19.38 3.78 2.05
N LEU A 84 19.08 5.04 2.37
CA LEU A 84 18.91 5.50 3.76
C LEU A 84 17.68 4.85 4.43
N VAL A 85 16.56 4.76 3.73
CA VAL A 85 15.32 4.16 4.27
C VAL A 85 15.55 2.68 4.57
N ARG A 86 16.25 1.95 3.69
CA ARG A 86 16.64 0.54 3.96
C ARG A 86 17.45 0.43 5.25
N LYS A 87 18.49 1.26 5.41
CA LYS A 87 19.31 1.28 6.64
C LYS A 87 18.47 1.55 7.89
N ILE A 88 17.52 2.49 7.81
CA ILE A 88 16.62 2.80 8.92
C ILE A 88 15.78 1.57 9.27
N VAL A 89 15.14 0.94 8.27
CA VAL A 89 14.33 -0.27 8.47
C VAL A 89 15.16 -1.42 9.04
N ASP A 90 16.38 -1.66 8.53
CA ASP A 90 17.27 -2.71 9.00
C ASP A 90 17.63 -2.54 10.50
N VAL A 91 17.81 -1.30 10.96
CA VAL A 91 18.07 -0.99 12.37
C VAL A 91 16.84 -1.28 13.23
N TYR A 92 15.64 -0.85 12.80
CA TYR A 92 14.39 -1.15 13.51
C TYR A 92 14.04 -2.64 13.53
N ASP A 93 14.36 -3.37 12.46
CA ASP A 93 14.17 -4.82 12.35
C ASP A 93 15.17 -5.63 13.21
N GLY A 94 16.11 -4.97 13.90
CA GLY A 94 17.15 -5.65 14.69
C GLY A 94 18.15 -6.43 13.84
N LYS A 95 18.21 -6.16 12.52
CA LYS A 95 19.11 -6.82 11.55
C LYS A 95 20.48 -6.16 11.50
N GLU A 96 20.93 -5.52 12.58
CA GLU A 96 22.34 -5.17 12.73
C GLU A 96 23.17 -6.47 12.81
N SER A 97 23.51 -7.01 11.64
CA SER A 97 24.65 -7.87 11.46
C SER A 97 25.88 -7.08 11.90
N SER A 98 26.27 -7.22 13.17
CA SER A 98 27.61 -7.67 13.62
C SER A 98 28.86 -7.23 12.84
N LYS A 99 28.83 -6.14 12.07
CA LYS A 99 29.97 -5.58 11.34
C LYS A 99 30.66 -4.45 12.11
N SER A 100 30.07 -3.99 13.22
CA SER A 100 30.64 -2.99 14.13
C SER A 100 31.59 -3.59 15.19
N LYS A 101 31.67 -4.92 15.35
CA LYS A 101 32.69 -5.55 16.22
C LYS A 101 34.09 -5.64 15.61
N VAL A 102 34.22 -5.65 14.28
CA VAL A 102 35.55 -5.79 13.62
C VAL A 102 36.37 -4.49 13.68
N GLN A 103 35.73 -3.32 13.80
CA GLN A 103 36.45 -2.05 13.96
C GLN A 103 36.95 -1.84 15.40
N SER A 104 36.21 -2.32 16.40
CA SER A 104 36.60 -2.19 17.82
C SER A 104 37.66 -3.21 18.27
N GLU A 105 37.79 -4.36 17.59
CA GLU A 105 38.89 -5.31 17.82
C GLU A 105 40.21 -4.85 17.17
N LYS A 106 40.18 -4.24 15.97
CA LYS A 106 41.40 -3.69 15.34
C LYS A 106 42.02 -2.52 16.12
N LEU A 107 41.21 -1.74 16.84
CA LEU A 107 41.70 -0.67 17.73
C LEU A 107 42.33 -1.20 19.03
N LYS A 108 42.01 -2.44 19.45
CA LYS A 108 42.61 -3.06 20.64
C LYS A 108 43.94 -3.75 20.36
N ILE A 109 44.14 -4.27 19.15
CA ILE A 109 45.37 -4.97 18.75
C ILE A 109 46.53 -3.99 18.48
N ASN A 110 46.25 -2.74 18.06
CA ASN A 110 47.28 -1.73 17.80
C ASN A 110 47.75 -0.96 19.05
N ASN A 111 47.20 -1.26 20.22
CA ASN A 111 47.54 -0.64 21.52
C ASN A 111 48.18 -1.65 22.51
N GLN A 112 48.66 -2.80 22.03
CA GLN A 112 49.58 -3.71 22.73
C GLN A 112 50.90 -3.76 21.98
#